data_AF-A0A7L2HMI0-F1
#
_entry.id   AF-A0A7L2HMI0-F1
#
_cell.length_a   1.000
_cell.length_b   1.000
_cell.length_c   1.000
_cell.angle_alpha   90.00
_cell.angle_beta   90.00
_cell.angle_gamma   90.00
#
_symmetry.space_group_name_H-M   'P 1'
#
loop_
_entity.id
_entity.type
_entity.pdbx_description
1 polymer ?
#
loop_
_entity_poly.entity_id
_entity_poly.type
_entity_poly.pdbx_seq_one_letter_code
_entity_poly.pdbx_strand_id
1 'polypeptide(L)'
;MGGTGACNSLLSNDVVPVPSGPPRKVEVEAVNSTAVKVSWRSPVPNKQHGQIRGYQVHYVRMENGEPKGQPMLKDIMLADAQWEYDDTTEHEMIISGLQPETTYSFTVTAYTTKGDGARSKPKLISTTGAVPGKPRLVISHTQMNTALIQWHPPLDTFGPLQGYRLKFGRKDMDTFTTMEFSENEDHFTATDIHKGASYVFRLSARNKVGFGEEMVKEISVPEEVPSGFPQNLHSESSTSTSVQLTWQMPLLAERNGIITKYTILYRDINVAYQPVELPVVPADTTMTLSGLKPDTTYDVKVRAHTSKGPGPYSPSVQFRTLPVDQGR
;
A
#
# COMPACT_ATOMS: atom_id res chain seq x y z
N MET A 1 35.55 11.54 88.86
CA MET A 1 35.26 12.80 88.16
C MET A 1 36.26 12.90 87.02
N GLY A 2 35.87 12.62 85.78
CA GLY A 2 35.72 13.65 84.73
C GLY A 2 37.08 13.93 84.08
N GLY A 3 37.30 13.88 82.78
CA GLY A 3 36.38 13.78 81.67
C GLY A 3 37.13 13.42 80.38
N THR A 4 36.31 13.09 79.40
CA THR A 4 36.56 12.83 77.99
C THR A 4 37.29 13.97 77.27
N GLY A 5 38.12 13.60 76.30
CA GLY A 5 38.74 14.54 75.36
C GLY A 5 39.17 13.85 74.08
N ALA A 6 38.25 13.12 73.43
CA ALA A 6 38.42 12.71 72.05
C ALA A 6 38.26 13.95 71.16
N CYS A 7 39.35 14.46 70.60
CA CYS A 7 39.26 15.39 69.48
C CYS A 7 39.06 14.57 68.21
N ASN A 8 37.79 14.54 67.78
CA ASN A 8 37.33 14.01 66.52
C ASN A 8 38.13 14.54 65.33
N SER A 9 38.48 13.61 64.46
CA SER A 9 38.81 13.86 63.06
C SER A 9 37.70 14.66 62.39
N LEU A 10 38.04 15.83 61.85
CA LEU A 10 37.22 16.52 60.86
C LEU A 10 37.22 15.70 59.56
N LEU A 11 36.31 14.73 59.46
CA LEU A 11 35.83 14.29 58.16
C LEU A 11 34.91 15.40 57.64
N SER A 12 35.46 16.23 56.75
CA SER A 12 34.67 17.10 55.89
C SER A 12 33.73 16.20 55.07
N ASN A 13 32.48 16.08 55.52
CA ASN A 13 31.39 15.63 54.66
C ASN A 13 31.07 16.78 53.70
N ASP A 14 31.93 16.99 52.71
CA ASP A 14 31.62 17.86 51.58
C ASP A 14 30.51 17.16 50.78
N VAL A 15 29.27 17.49 51.13
CA VAL A 15 28.09 17.13 50.35
C VAL A 15 28.20 17.89 49.04
N VAL A 16 28.74 17.22 48.02
CA VAL A 16 28.80 17.75 46.66
C VAL A 16 27.38 18.18 46.25
N PRO A 17 27.09 19.47 46.01
CA PRO A 17 25.72 19.94 45.82
C PRO A 17 25.12 19.47 44.48
N VAL A 18 23.82 19.65 44.28
CA VAL A 18 23.22 19.59 42.93
C VAL A 18 23.49 20.89 42.16
N PRO A 19 23.41 20.89 40.81
CA PRO A 19 23.62 22.09 40.02
C PRO A 19 22.57 23.16 40.33
N SER A 20 23.05 24.32 40.80
CA SER A 20 22.16 25.47 41.11
C SER A 20 21.76 26.26 39.87
N GLY A 21 22.49 26.10 38.76
CA GLY A 21 22.24 26.78 37.49
C GLY A 21 21.64 25.85 36.45
N PRO A 22 20.72 26.34 35.60
CA PRO A 22 20.17 25.53 34.52
C PRO A 22 21.15 25.40 33.35
N PRO A 23 20.98 24.38 32.49
CA PRO A 23 21.57 24.34 31.17
C PRO A 23 21.29 25.62 30.38
N ARG A 24 22.26 26.05 29.56
CA ARG A 24 22.23 27.31 28.80
C ARG A 24 22.03 27.06 27.33
N LYS A 25 21.73 28.13 26.58
CA LYS A 25 21.51 28.11 25.12
C LYS A 25 20.64 26.94 24.66
N VAL A 26 19.54 26.71 25.40
CA VAL A 26 18.60 25.65 25.04
C VAL A 26 17.86 26.07 23.78
N GLU A 27 18.05 25.32 22.72
CA GLU A 27 17.41 25.49 21.42
C GLU A 27 16.66 24.21 21.04
N VAL A 28 15.59 24.38 20.29
CA VAL A 28 14.75 23.29 19.81
C VAL A 28 14.46 23.50 18.34
N GLU A 29 14.58 22.45 17.56
CA GLU A 29 14.38 22.46 16.12
C GLU A 29 13.54 21.25 15.71
N ALA A 30 12.45 21.48 14.96
CA ALA A 30 11.64 20.39 14.43
C ALA A 30 12.40 19.69 13.30
N VAL A 31 12.73 18.41 13.49
CA VAL A 31 13.45 17.61 12.48
C VAL A 31 12.47 17.10 11.43
N ASN A 32 11.33 16.59 11.89
CA ASN A 32 10.22 16.12 11.05
C ASN A 32 8.91 16.13 11.85
N SER A 33 7.89 15.43 11.35
CA SER A 33 6.56 15.41 11.97
C SER A 33 6.49 14.65 13.29
N THR A 34 7.49 13.83 13.61
CA THR A 34 7.51 12.99 14.83
C THR A 34 8.77 13.17 15.67
N ALA A 35 9.66 14.08 15.28
CA ALA A 35 10.95 14.27 15.93
C ALA A 35 11.35 15.74 16.07
N VAL A 36 11.92 16.07 17.23
CA VAL A 36 12.49 17.37 17.55
C VAL A 36 13.92 17.16 18.05
N LYS A 37 14.86 17.97 17.54
CA LYS A 37 16.22 18.07 18.03
C LYS A 37 16.27 19.13 19.12
N VAL A 38 16.85 18.80 20.26
CA VAL A 38 17.05 19.70 21.39
C VAL A 38 18.55 19.84 21.59
N SER A 39 19.07 21.06 21.61
CA SER A 39 20.48 21.36 21.87
C SER A 39 20.64 22.30 23.05
N TRP A 40 21.74 22.16 23.79
CA TRP A 40 22.03 22.97 24.97
C TRP A 40 23.52 22.98 25.30
N ARG A 41 23.90 23.87 26.20
CA ARG A 41 25.23 23.94 26.81
C ARG A 41 25.14 23.72 28.31
N SER A 42 26.26 23.31 28.91
CA SER A 42 26.39 23.14 30.35
C SER A 42 26.04 24.43 31.13
N PRO A 43 25.55 24.31 32.37
CA PRO A 43 25.44 25.45 33.29
C PRO A 43 26.79 26.16 33.44
N VAL A 44 26.78 27.45 33.81
CA VAL A 44 28.03 28.18 34.10
C VAL A 44 28.81 27.52 35.25
N PRO A 45 30.15 27.51 35.24
CA PRO A 45 30.99 26.80 36.22
C PRO A 45 30.63 27.06 37.66
N ASN A 46 30.44 28.33 37.99
CA ASN A 46 30.11 28.81 39.33
C ASN A 46 28.70 28.42 39.81
N LYS A 47 27.92 27.72 38.99
CA LYS A 47 26.60 27.19 39.34
C LYS A 47 26.45 25.69 39.08
N GLN A 48 27.46 25.02 38.51
CA GLN A 48 27.40 23.57 38.27
C GLN A 48 27.43 22.78 39.57
N HIS A 49 28.22 23.24 40.55
CA HIS A 49 28.39 22.64 41.87
C HIS A 49 28.48 21.10 41.81
N GLY A 50 29.70 20.56 41.76
CA GLY A 50 29.89 19.12 41.63
C GLY A 50 29.91 18.61 40.19
N GLN A 51 30.09 17.30 40.06
CA GLN A 51 30.31 16.65 38.78
C GLN A 51 28.98 16.36 38.05
N ILE A 52 28.73 17.04 36.92
CA ILE A 52 27.59 16.75 36.05
C ILE A 52 27.74 15.32 35.50
N ARG A 53 26.74 14.49 35.78
CA ARG A 53 26.68 13.09 35.33
C ARG A 53 25.89 12.94 34.03
N GLY A 54 24.98 13.86 33.77
CA GLY A 54 24.16 13.84 32.57
C GLY A 54 23.15 14.97 32.55
N TYR A 55 22.28 14.89 31.56
CA TYR A 55 21.16 15.81 31.38
C TYR A 55 19.87 15.04 31.22
N GLN A 56 18.76 15.69 31.56
CA GLN A 56 17.42 15.17 31.33
C GLN A 56 16.63 16.18 30.52
N VAL A 57 16.11 15.73 29.39
CA VAL A 57 15.22 16.51 28.54
C VAL A 57 13.79 16.14 28.92
N HIS A 58 13.09 17.10 29.50
CA HIS A 58 11.69 16.97 29.83
C HIS A 58 10.84 17.64 28.77
N TYR A 59 9.74 17.00 28.38
CA TYR A 59 8.85 17.55 27.37
C TYR A 59 7.39 17.21 27.66
N VAL A 60 6.50 18.14 27.33
CA VAL A 60 5.05 17.96 27.52
C VAL A 60 4.31 18.57 26.34
N ARG A 61 3.24 17.89 25.91
CA ARG A 61 2.35 18.41 24.87
C ARG A 61 1.65 19.66 25.38
N MET A 62 1.49 20.66 24.53
CA MET A 62 0.82 21.91 24.84
C MET A 62 -0.46 22.02 24.01
N GLU A 63 -1.56 22.42 24.64
CA GLU A 63 -2.84 22.68 23.98
C GLU A 63 -3.44 23.96 24.57
N ASN A 64 -3.77 24.93 23.73
CA ASN A 64 -4.27 26.26 24.15
C ASN A 64 -3.39 26.97 25.20
N GLY A 65 -2.08 26.73 25.17
CA GLY A 65 -1.12 27.32 26.11
C GLY A 65 -0.93 26.55 27.43
N GLU A 66 -1.67 25.47 27.65
CA GLU A 66 -1.58 24.64 28.85
C GLU A 66 -0.95 23.26 28.57
N PRO A 67 -0.20 22.69 29.53
CA PRO A 67 0.34 21.34 29.39
C PRO A 67 -0.78 20.30 29.41
N LYS A 68 -0.87 19.49 28.36
CA LYS A 68 -1.83 18.40 28.23
C LYS A 68 -1.15 17.05 28.40
N GLY A 69 -1.53 16.34 29.46
CA GLY A 69 -1.02 15.01 29.78
C GLY A 69 0.19 15.05 30.70
N GLN A 70 0.82 13.88 30.89
CA GLN A 70 1.96 13.74 31.79
C GLN A 70 3.25 14.23 31.10
N PRO A 71 4.12 14.98 31.82
CA PRO A 71 5.45 15.30 31.33
C PRO A 71 6.25 14.03 31.08
N MET A 72 6.84 13.94 29.90
CA MET A 72 7.76 12.88 29.52
C MET A 72 9.19 13.32 29.76
N LEU A 73 10.10 12.37 29.90
CA LEU A 73 11.51 12.61 30.20
C LEU A 73 12.39 11.65 29.42
N LYS A 74 13.52 12.16 28.93
CA LYS A 74 14.58 11.38 28.29
C LYS A 74 15.93 11.79 28.84
N ASP A 75 16.71 10.81 29.29
CA ASP A 75 18.01 11.02 29.92
C ASP A 75 19.15 10.82 28.93
N ILE A 76 20.21 11.59 29.12
CA ILE A 76 21.50 11.41 28.45
C ILE A 76 22.62 11.44 29.49
N MET A 77 23.36 10.33 29.59
CA MET A 77 24.49 10.19 30.49
C MET A 77 25.77 10.56 29.76
N LEU A 78 26.60 11.40 30.39
CA LEU A 78 27.92 11.74 29.84
C LEU A 78 28.90 10.60 30.16
N ALA A 79 29.71 10.19 29.19
CA ALA A 79 30.75 9.19 29.42
C ALA A 79 31.81 9.72 30.41
N ASP A 80 32.31 8.83 31.29
CA ASP A 80 33.19 9.19 32.41
C ASP A 80 34.52 9.87 32.02
N ALA A 81 34.87 9.94 30.73
CA ALA A 81 36.18 10.34 30.23
C ALA A 81 36.29 11.76 29.62
N GLN A 82 35.28 12.62 29.73
CA GLN A 82 35.35 14.02 29.24
C GLN A 82 35.21 15.02 30.40
N TRP A 83 36.30 15.16 31.18
CA TRP A 83 36.38 16.07 32.34
C TRP A 83 37.19 17.35 32.09
N GLU A 84 37.45 17.68 30.83
CA GLU A 84 37.86 19.04 30.52
C GLU A 84 36.63 19.95 30.47
N TYR A 85 36.62 20.94 31.37
CA TYR A 85 35.63 22.00 31.30
C TYR A 85 35.78 22.74 29.97
N ASP A 86 34.80 22.56 29.10
CA ASP A 86 34.69 23.27 27.84
C ASP A 86 33.34 24.00 27.76
N ASP A 87 33.39 25.34 27.81
CA ASP A 87 32.21 26.21 27.69
C ASP A 87 31.65 26.24 26.25
N THR A 88 32.38 25.64 25.30
CA THR A 88 32.02 25.59 23.89
C THR A 88 31.29 24.31 23.50
N THR A 89 31.39 23.25 24.31
CA THR A 89 30.71 21.98 24.05
C THR A 89 29.19 22.19 24.02
N GLU A 90 28.59 21.86 22.87
CA GLU A 90 27.16 21.76 22.69
C GLU A 90 26.73 20.31 22.75
N HIS A 91 25.73 20.04 23.58
CA HIS A 91 25.07 18.76 23.68
C HIS A 91 23.79 18.82 22.86
N GLU A 92 23.46 17.71 22.19
CA GLU A 92 22.21 17.58 21.45
C GLU A 92 21.56 16.22 21.67
N MET A 93 20.24 16.18 21.49
CA MET A 93 19.44 14.97 21.56
C MET A 93 18.25 15.06 20.62
N ILE A 94 17.95 13.95 19.94
CA ILE A 94 16.73 13.82 19.14
C ILE A 94 15.65 13.10 19.96
N ILE A 95 14.54 13.81 20.17
CA ILE A 95 13.32 13.27 20.78
C ILE A 95 12.39 12.83 19.66
N SER A 96 12.20 11.51 19.53
CA SER A 96 11.34 10.87 18.53
C SER A 96 10.03 10.36 19.15
N GLY A 97 9.06 10.01 18.31
CA GLY A 97 7.75 9.49 18.76
C GLY A 97 6.76 10.58 19.19
N LEU A 98 6.98 11.81 18.74
CA LEU A 98 6.08 12.94 18.95
C LEU A 98 4.91 12.87 17.96
N GLN A 99 3.81 13.54 18.29
CA GLN A 99 2.65 13.65 17.42
C GLN A 99 2.90 14.73 16.34
N PRO A 100 2.51 14.49 15.07
CA PRO A 100 2.51 15.50 14.02
C PRO A 100 1.65 16.72 14.33
N GLU A 101 2.03 17.87 13.79
CA GLU A 101 1.36 19.16 13.95
C GLU A 101 1.00 19.50 15.42
N THR A 102 1.85 19.09 16.35
CA THR A 102 1.60 19.22 17.77
C THR A 102 2.67 20.08 18.41
N THR A 103 2.24 21.04 19.23
CA THR A 103 3.13 21.91 19.99
C THR A 103 3.59 21.21 21.26
N TYR A 104 4.90 21.22 21.51
CA TYR A 104 5.52 20.69 22.72
C TYR A 104 6.32 21.77 23.43
N SER A 105 6.37 21.69 24.76
CA SER A 105 7.24 22.49 25.61
C SER A 105 8.40 21.63 26.11
N PHE A 106 9.63 22.04 25.84
CA PHE A 106 10.85 21.37 26.25
C PHE A 106 11.58 22.15 27.35
N THR A 107 12.09 21.44 28.35
CA THR A 107 12.99 21.96 29.39
C THR A 107 14.13 20.98 29.61
N VAL A 108 15.33 21.48 29.90
CA VAL A 108 16.51 20.64 30.15
C VAL A 108 16.99 20.85 31.58
N THR A 109 17.34 19.78 32.26
CA THR A 109 18.01 19.77 33.57
C THR A 109 19.37 19.10 33.46
N ALA A 110 20.34 19.59 34.22
CA ALA A 110 21.59 18.86 34.48
C ALA A 110 21.44 18.13 35.83
N TYR A 111 21.99 16.92 35.95
CA TYR A 111 21.97 16.17 37.21
C TYR A 111 23.36 15.69 37.62
N THR A 112 23.52 15.51 38.92
CA THR A 112 24.74 14.97 39.56
C THR A 112 24.41 13.68 40.30
N THR A 113 25.38 13.08 40.98
CA THR A 113 25.15 11.92 41.87
C THR A 113 24.20 12.20 43.04
N LYS A 114 23.93 13.48 43.35
CA LYS A 114 22.99 13.88 44.40
C LYS A 114 21.57 14.16 43.89
N GLY A 115 21.38 14.29 42.58
CA GLY A 115 20.08 14.54 41.96
C GLY A 115 20.08 15.71 41.00
N ASP A 116 18.86 16.19 40.72
CA ASP A 116 18.57 17.09 39.62
C ASP A 116 18.79 18.56 40.00
N GLY A 117 19.41 19.29 39.08
CA GLY A 117 19.61 20.73 39.18
C GLY A 117 18.44 21.56 38.67
N ALA A 118 18.64 22.87 38.58
CA ALA A 118 17.62 23.79 38.08
C ALA A 118 17.21 23.51 36.61
N ARG A 119 15.90 23.58 36.31
CA ARG A 119 15.37 23.43 34.95
C ARG A 119 15.60 24.69 34.11
N SER A 120 15.88 24.53 32.83
CA SER A 120 15.93 25.64 31.87
C SER A 120 14.56 26.33 31.73
N LYS A 121 14.55 27.54 31.14
CA LYS A 121 13.30 28.14 30.65
C LYS A 121 12.65 27.23 29.60
N PRO A 122 11.30 27.13 29.56
CA PRO A 122 10.61 26.31 28.58
C PRO A 122 10.81 26.85 27.16
N LYS A 123 10.98 25.94 26.22
CA LYS A 123 11.05 26.23 24.78
C LYS A 123 9.91 25.53 24.06
N LEU A 124 9.10 26.31 23.35
CA LEU A 124 7.95 25.82 22.61
C LEU A 124 8.33 25.59 21.15
N ILE A 125 7.92 24.45 20.60
CA ILE A 125 8.03 24.18 19.17
C ILE A 125 6.91 23.26 18.70
N SER A 126 6.47 23.45 17.47
CA SER A 126 5.50 22.57 16.80
C SER A 126 6.23 21.64 15.84
N THR A 127 5.88 20.35 15.88
CA THR A 127 6.31 19.39 14.86
C THR A 127 5.71 19.75 13.50
N THR A 128 6.34 19.31 12.42
CA THR A 128 5.79 19.51 11.08
C THR A 128 4.56 18.63 10.85
N GLY A 129 3.75 18.94 9.82
CA GLY A 129 2.63 18.10 9.43
C GLY A 129 3.09 16.75 8.88
N ALA A 130 2.27 15.71 9.02
CA ALA A 130 2.47 14.41 8.38
C ALA A 130 1.38 14.16 7.35
N VAL A 131 1.68 13.36 6.32
CA VAL A 131 0.64 12.84 5.42
C VAL A 131 -0.22 11.80 6.16
N PRO A 132 -1.48 11.58 5.76
CA PRO A 132 -2.36 10.62 6.45
C PRO A 132 -1.85 9.18 6.43
N GLY A 133 -2.29 8.37 7.38
CA GLY A 133 -2.09 6.91 7.37
C GLY A 133 -2.95 6.19 6.33
N LYS A 134 -2.91 4.85 6.35
CA LYS A 134 -3.70 4.00 5.44
C LYS A 134 -5.20 4.10 5.72
N PRO A 135 -6.03 4.42 4.70
CA PRO A 135 -7.48 4.29 4.84
C PRO A 135 -7.86 2.81 4.95
N ARG A 136 -9.07 2.53 5.45
CA ARG A 136 -9.61 1.16 5.45
C ARG A 136 -10.39 0.93 4.16
N LEU A 137 -10.14 -0.20 3.49
CA LEU A 137 -10.69 -0.51 2.16
C LEU A 137 -11.48 -1.83 2.17
N VAL A 138 -12.76 -1.73 1.82
CA VAL A 138 -13.69 -2.86 1.64
C VAL A 138 -14.06 -2.93 0.16
N ILE A 139 -14.08 -4.15 -0.39
CA ILE A 139 -14.45 -4.38 -1.78
C ILE A 139 -15.42 -5.54 -1.80
N SER A 140 -16.57 -5.34 -2.45
CA SER A 140 -17.60 -6.35 -2.65
C SER A 140 -17.89 -6.51 -4.14
N HIS A 141 -17.97 -7.77 -4.58
CA HIS A 141 -18.31 -8.08 -5.96
C HIS A 141 -19.81 -7.92 -6.17
N THR A 142 -20.19 -7.37 -7.32
CA THR A 142 -21.57 -7.22 -7.74
C THR A 142 -21.81 -8.00 -9.05
N GLN A 143 -23.06 -8.39 -9.30
CA GLN A 143 -23.40 -9.37 -10.34
C GLN A 143 -23.23 -8.86 -11.78
N MET A 144 -23.08 -7.54 -11.98
CA MET A 144 -23.08 -6.89 -13.29
C MET A 144 -21.67 -6.51 -13.78
N ASN A 145 -20.68 -7.37 -13.59
CA ASN A 145 -19.27 -7.09 -13.92
C ASN A 145 -18.78 -5.79 -13.25
N THR A 146 -19.21 -5.58 -12.01
CA THR A 146 -18.89 -4.40 -11.22
C THR A 146 -18.25 -4.81 -9.89
N ALA A 147 -17.54 -3.87 -9.28
CA ALA A 147 -17.06 -4.00 -7.92
C ALA A 147 -17.41 -2.73 -7.14
N LEU A 148 -18.11 -2.89 -6.03
CA LEU A 148 -18.36 -1.82 -5.08
C LEU A 148 -17.15 -1.68 -4.16
N ILE A 149 -16.55 -0.51 -4.19
CA ILE A 149 -15.36 -0.14 -3.43
C ILE A 149 -15.84 0.84 -2.36
N GLN A 150 -15.66 0.50 -1.10
CA GLN A 150 -16.04 1.34 0.03
C GLN A 150 -14.84 1.56 0.93
N TRP A 151 -14.71 2.75 1.47
CA TRP A 151 -13.60 3.09 2.33
C TRP A 151 -13.98 3.92 3.54
N HIS A 152 -13.10 3.89 4.53
CA HIS A 152 -13.22 4.70 5.73
C HIS A 152 -11.92 5.49 5.94
N PRO A 153 -11.98 6.67 6.57
CA PRO A 153 -10.82 7.46 6.92
C PRO A 153 -9.74 6.65 7.68
N PRO A 154 -8.45 6.98 7.52
CA PRO A 154 -7.41 6.46 8.39
C PRO A 154 -7.62 6.91 9.85
N LEU A 155 -7.13 6.11 10.81
CA LEU A 155 -7.10 6.53 12.22
C LEU A 155 -6.17 7.73 12.43
N ASP A 156 -5.04 7.72 11.73
CA ASP A 156 -4.01 8.74 11.82
C ASP A 156 -4.12 9.73 10.66
N THR A 157 -5.04 10.70 10.76
CA THR A 157 -5.26 11.69 9.68
C THR A 157 -4.22 12.82 9.68
N PHE A 158 -3.60 13.07 10.85
CA PHE A 158 -2.62 14.12 11.09
C PHE A 158 -3.03 15.50 10.52
N GLY A 159 -4.32 15.79 10.62
CA GLY A 159 -4.96 17.01 10.09
C GLY A 159 -6.33 16.70 9.45
N PRO A 160 -7.09 17.73 9.05
CA PRO A 160 -8.30 17.55 8.27
C PRO A 160 -7.97 16.89 6.92
N LEU A 161 -8.74 15.87 6.56
CA LEU A 161 -8.65 15.27 5.24
C LEU A 161 -9.24 16.23 4.21
N GLN A 162 -8.70 16.20 2.99
CA GLN A 162 -9.16 16.96 1.83
C GLN A 162 -9.73 16.04 0.73
N GLY A 163 -9.54 14.72 0.87
CA GLY A 163 -10.01 13.76 -0.13
C GLY A 163 -9.25 12.44 -0.13
N TYR A 164 -9.54 11.64 -1.17
CA TYR A 164 -8.94 10.33 -1.41
C TYR A 164 -8.51 10.18 -2.86
N ARG A 165 -7.55 9.28 -3.12
CA ARG A 165 -7.18 8.86 -4.47
C ARG A 165 -7.23 7.36 -4.56
N LEU A 166 -8.04 6.86 -5.49
CA LEU A 166 -8.16 5.46 -5.83
C LEU A 166 -7.44 5.20 -7.15
N LYS A 167 -6.55 4.21 -7.16
CA LYS A 167 -5.96 3.63 -8.37
C LYS A 167 -6.43 2.19 -8.46
N PHE A 168 -6.96 1.77 -9.61
CA PHE A 168 -7.35 0.39 -9.80
C PHE A 168 -7.16 -0.06 -11.24
N GLY A 169 -6.84 -1.34 -11.40
CA GLY A 169 -6.53 -1.93 -12.70
C GLY A 169 -6.45 -3.45 -12.59
N ARG A 170 -6.42 -4.12 -13.74
CA ARG A 170 -6.20 -5.57 -13.77
C ARG A 170 -4.76 -5.88 -13.38
N LYS A 171 -4.53 -6.95 -12.64
CA LYS A 171 -3.20 -7.37 -12.16
C LYS A 171 -2.28 -7.83 -13.30
N ASP A 172 -2.85 -8.36 -14.37
CA ASP A 172 -2.13 -8.78 -15.58
C ASP A 172 -1.82 -7.61 -16.53
N MET A 173 -2.29 -6.40 -16.21
CA MET A 173 -2.00 -5.18 -16.95
C MET A 173 -1.25 -4.20 -16.04
N ASP A 174 -0.23 -3.52 -16.54
CA ASP A 174 0.46 -2.47 -15.79
C ASP A 174 -0.24 -1.10 -15.93
N THR A 175 -1.54 -1.11 -16.23
CA THR A 175 -2.36 0.08 -16.45
C THR A 175 -3.36 0.24 -15.31
N PHE A 176 -3.32 1.40 -14.67
CA PHE A 176 -4.22 1.76 -13.57
C PHE A 176 -5.06 2.98 -13.94
N THR A 177 -6.37 2.87 -13.76
CA THR A 177 -7.28 4.01 -13.72
C THR A 177 -7.08 4.74 -12.41
N THR A 178 -6.85 6.05 -12.45
CA THR A 178 -6.68 6.90 -11.27
C THR A 178 -7.85 7.86 -11.15
N MET A 179 -8.46 7.92 -9.97
CA MET A 179 -9.55 8.85 -9.65
C MET A 179 -9.29 9.50 -8.29
N GLU A 180 -9.73 10.74 -8.15
CA GLU A 180 -9.67 11.49 -6.89
C GLU A 180 -11.09 11.81 -6.43
N PHE A 181 -11.29 11.75 -5.13
CA PHE A 181 -12.57 11.93 -4.44
C PHE A 181 -12.42 12.99 -3.35
N SER A 182 -13.50 13.67 -3.05
CA SER A 182 -13.59 14.61 -1.93
C SER A 182 -13.59 13.89 -0.58
N GLU A 183 -13.42 14.65 0.51
CA GLU A 183 -13.43 14.13 1.89
C GLU A 183 -14.76 13.48 2.31
N ASN A 184 -15.86 13.85 1.66
CA ASN A 184 -17.22 13.39 1.97
C ASN A 184 -17.61 12.12 1.22
N GLU A 185 -16.80 11.68 0.25
CA GLU A 185 -17.06 10.46 -0.50
C GLU A 185 -16.40 9.27 0.17
N ASP A 186 -17.15 8.18 0.25
CA ASP A 186 -16.76 6.94 0.95
C ASP A 186 -16.91 5.68 0.07
N HIS A 187 -17.37 5.83 -1.18
CA HIS A 187 -17.55 4.70 -2.07
C HIS A 187 -17.44 5.05 -3.56
N PHE A 188 -17.16 4.04 -4.37
CA PHE A 188 -17.15 4.10 -5.82
C PHE A 188 -17.52 2.72 -6.40
N THR A 189 -18.27 2.69 -7.51
CA THR A 189 -18.56 1.44 -8.22
C THR A 189 -17.72 1.36 -9.48
N ALA A 190 -16.73 0.47 -9.50
CA ALA A 190 -15.94 0.20 -10.69
C ALA A 190 -16.71 -0.69 -11.67
N THR A 191 -16.64 -0.34 -12.95
CA THR A 191 -17.14 -1.14 -14.07
C THR A 191 -16.03 -1.98 -14.69
N ASP A 192 -16.40 -2.82 -15.66
CA ASP A 192 -15.45 -3.63 -16.43
C ASP A 192 -14.61 -4.59 -15.56
N ILE A 193 -15.25 -5.10 -14.50
CA ILE A 193 -14.71 -6.14 -13.62
C ILE A 193 -15.09 -7.51 -14.20
N HIS A 194 -14.17 -8.10 -14.95
CA HIS A 194 -14.39 -9.33 -15.69
C HIS A 194 -14.12 -10.58 -14.86
N LYS A 195 -14.94 -11.61 -15.07
CA LYS A 195 -14.76 -12.94 -14.48
C LYS A 195 -13.44 -13.57 -14.93
N GLY A 196 -12.78 -14.28 -14.03
CA GLY A 196 -11.46 -14.87 -14.26
C GLY A 196 -10.28 -13.91 -14.27
N ALA A 197 -10.51 -12.61 -14.05
CA ALA A 197 -9.44 -11.63 -13.93
C ALA A 197 -9.15 -11.30 -12.45
N SER A 198 -7.91 -10.91 -12.18
CA SER A 198 -7.51 -10.36 -10.89
C SER A 198 -7.31 -8.86 -11.00
N TYR A 199 -7.68 -8.11 -9.96
CA TYR A 199 -7.62 -6.66 -9.92
C TYR A 199 -6.87 -6.20 -8.68
N VAL A 200 -6.13 -5.11 -8.82
CA VAL A 200 -5.38 -4.45 -7.74
C VAL A 200 -5.99 -3.07 -7.52
N PHE A 201 -6.32 -2.76 -6.28
CA PHE A 201 -6.86 -1.48 -5.85
C PHE A 201 -5.88 -0.83 -4.86
N ARG A 202 -5.59 0.45 -5.04
CA ARG A 202 -4.72 1.25 -4.18
C ARG A 202 -5.45 2.51 -3.77
N LEU A 203 -5.68 2.70 -2.48
CA LEU A 203 -6.39 3.87 -1.95
C LEU A 203 -5.48 4.65 -1.00
N SER A 204 -5.33 5.95 -1.23
CA SER A 204 -4.62 6.87 -0.32
C SER A 204 -5.52 8.02 0.11
N ALA A 205 -5.48 8.41 1.38
CA ALA A 205 -6.12 9.64 1.87
C ALA A 205 -5.20 10.85 1.67
N ARG A 206 -5.76 12.07 1.57
CA ARG A 206 -5.03 13.32 1.38
C ARG A 206 -5.36 14.30 2.49
N ASN A 207 -4.36 14.99 3.01
CA ASN A 207 -4.53 16.20 3.82
C ASN A 207 -3.73 17.36 3.21
N LYS A 208 -3.61 18.48 3.93
CA LYS A 208 -2.86 19.67 3.48
C LYS A 208 -1.38 19.40 3.14
N VAL A 209 -0.77 18.36 3.72
CA VAL A 209 0.63 17.98 3.47
C VAL A 209 0.72 17.20 2.15
N GLY A 210 -0.26 16.37 1.84
CA GLY A 210 -0.32 15.60 0.60
C GLY A 210 -1.01 14.24 0.77
N PHE A 211 -0.75 13.35 -0.20
CA PHE A 211 -1.25 11.98 -0.18
C PHE A 211 -0.45 11.12 0.79
N GLY A 212 -1.21 10.38 1.61
CA GLY A 212 -0.72 9.42 2.58
C GLY A 212 -0.32 8.08 1.99
N GLU A 213 -0.09 7.13 2.89
CA GLU A 213 0.27 5.77 2.52
C GLU A 213 -0.89 5.07 1.78
N GLU A 214 -0.57 4.32 0.72
CA GLU A 214 -1.56 3.58 -0.06
C GLU A 214 -1.97 2.29 0.66
N MET A 215 -3.28 2.10 0.85
CA MET A 215 -3.88 0.82 1.19
C MET A 215 -4.05 0.00 -0.09
N VAL A 216 -3.36 -1.13 -0.20
CA VAL A 216 -3.43 -2.02 -1.37
C VAL A 216 -4.31 -3.23 -1.07
N LYS A 217 -5.27 -3.51 -1.95
CA LYS A 217 -6.13 -4.68 -1.87
C LYS A 217 -6.24 -5.35 -3.23
N GLU A 218 -6.10 -6.67 -3.24
CA GLU A 218 -6.25 -7.48 -4.45
C GLU A 218 -7.53 -8.32 -4.33
N ILE A 219 -8.23 -8.47 -5.45
CA ILE A 219 -9.36 -9.39 -5.57
C ILE A 219 -9.17 -10.23 -6.83
N SER A 220 -9.66 -11.47 -6.79
CA SER A 220 -9.72 -12.35 -7.96
C SER A 220 -11.17 -12.74 -8.19
N VAL A 221 -11.69 -12.39 -9.36
CA VAL A 221 -13.06 -12.78 -9.74
C VAL A 221 -13.00 -14.23 -10.23
N PRO A 222 -13.81 -15.16 -9.67
CA PRO A 222 -13.81 -16.54 -10.13
C PRO A 222 -14.08 -16.67 -11.63
N GLU A 223 -13.46 -17.67 -12.27
CA GLU A 223 -13.80 -18.03 -13.65
C GLU A 223 -15.19 -18.66 -13.73
N GLU A 224 -15.82 -18.49 -14.89
CA GLU A 224 -17.03 -19.19 -15.31
C GLU A 224 -16.86 -19.74 -16.73
N VAL A 225 -17.87 -20.46 -17.24
CA VAL A 225 -17.91 -20.81 -18.66
C VAL A 225 -18.02 -19.54 -19.52
N PRO A 226 -17.45 -19.53 -20.74
CA PRO A 226 -17.65 -18.43 -21.66
C PRO A 226 -19.14 -18.20 -21.92
N SER A 227 -19.60 -16.96 -21.81
CA SER A 227 -20.96 -16.58 -22.21
C SER A 227 -21.04 -16.25 -23.70
N GLY A 228 -19.90 -15.94 -24.32
CA GLY A 228 -19.77 -15.63 -25.74
C GLY A 228 -19.18 -16.77 -26.56
N PHE A 229 -19.37 -16.70 -27.87
CA PHE A 229 -18.84 -17.65 -28.84
C PHE A 229 -17.68 -17.04 -29.65
N PRO A 230 -16.83 -17.87 -30.31
CA PRO A 230 -15.77 -17.37 -31.19
C PRO A 230 -16.33 -16.58 -32.38
N GLN A 231 -15.69 -15.47 -32.72
CA GLN A 231 -16.16 -14.51 -33.71
C GLN A 231 -15.60 -14.80 -35.10
N ASN A 232 -16.21 -14.24 -36.15
CA ASN A 232 -15.68 -14.27 -37.53
C ASN A 232 -15.27 -15.67 -38.03
N LEU A 233 -16.06 -16.70 -37.70
CA LEU A 233 -15.88 -18.03 -38.27
C LEU A 233 -16.11 -17.96 -39.78
N HIS A 234 -15.15 -18.44 -40.56
CA HIS A 234 -15.29 -18.59 -42.01
C HIS A 234 -14.37 -19.70 -42.55
N SER A 235 -14.66 -20.13 -43.77
CA SER A 235 -13.85 -21.08 -44.53
C SER A 235 -13.08 -20.34 -45.63
N GLU A 236 -11.78 -20.61 -45.77
CA GLU A 236 -10.93 -19.94 -46.76
C GLU A 236 -10.62 -20.85 -47.96
N SER A 237 -9.76 -21.85 -47.76
CA SER A 237 -9.33 -22.79 -48.81
C SER A 237 -10.07 -24.12 -48.68
N SER A 238 -10.65 -24.61 -49.77
CA SER A 238 -11.32 -25.91 -49.83
C SER A 238 -10.68 -26.77 -50.92
N THR A 239 -10.36 -28.02 -50.58
CA THR A 239 -10.00 -29.06 -51.53
C THR A 239 -11.18 -30.03 -51.71
N SER A 240 -10.99 -31.11 -52.44
CA SER A 240 -11.97 -32.19 -52.50
C SER A 240 -12.13 -32.97 -51.19
N THR A 241 -11.17 -32.87 -50.25
CA THR A 241 -11.18 -33.67 -49.01
C THR A 241 -10.82 -32.90 -47.75
N SER A 242 -10.60 -31.59 -47.85
CA SER A 242 -10.25 -30.75 -46.71
C SER A 242 -10.75 -29.31 -46.85
N VAL A 243 -10.90 -28.61 -45.72
CA VAL A 243 -11.15 -27.17 -45.68
C VAL A 243 -10.31 -26.53 -44.58
N GLN A 244 -9.84 -25.31 -44.81
CA GLN A 244 -9.27 -24.47 -43.77
C GLN A 244 -10.34 -23.55 -43.17
N LEU A 245 -10.52 -23.66 -41.86
CA LEU A 245 -11.40 -22.81 -41.06
C LEU A 245 -10.57 -21.82 -40.27
N THR A 246 -11.05 -20.59 -40.19
CA THR A 246 -10.44 -19.52 -39.39
C THR A 246 -11.52 -18.82 -38.59
N TRP A 247 -11.19 -18.41 -37.37
CA TRP A 247 -12.07 -17.66 -36.48
C TRP A 247 -11.26 -16.67 -35.64
N GLN A 248 -11.95 -15.94 -34.77
CA GLN A 248 -11.38 -15.05 -33.77
C GLN A 248 -11.87 -15.46 -32.38
N MET A 249 -11.09 -15.12 -31.35
CA MET A 249 -11.49 -15.38 -29.97
C MET A 249 -12.85 -14.71 -29.64
N PRO A 250 -13.61 -15.24 -28.66
CA PRO A 250 -14.77 -14.52 -28.13
C PRO A 250 -14.39 -13.13 -27.63
N LEU A 251 -15.35 -12.21 -27.58
CA LEU A 251 -15.14 -10.86 -27.04
C LEU A 251 -14.62 -10.96 -25.61
N LEU A 252 -13.65 -10.11 -25.24
CA LEU A 252 -12.98 -10.18 -23.93
C LEU A 252 -13.98 -10.17 -22.76
N ALA A 253 -15.03 -9.36 -22.87
CA ALA A 253 -16.08 -9.24 -21.85
C ALA A 253 -16.91 -10.52 -21.65
N GLU A 254 -16.89 -11.45 -22.61
CA GLU A 254 -17.73 -12.65 -22.63
C GLU A 254 -16.93 -13.95 -22.43
N ARG A 255 -15.60 -13.85 -22.30
CA ARG A 255 -14.73 -15.02 -22.09
C ARG A 255 -14.91 -15.64 -20.72
N ASN A 256 -15.22 -14.81 -19.72
CA ASN A 256 -15.38 -15.18 -18.31
C ASN A 256 -14.23 -16.00 -17.70
N GLY A 257 -13.03 -15.90 -18.26
CA GLY A 257 -11.86 -16.69 -17.88
C GLY A 257 -10.85 -16.78 -19.01
N ILE A 258 -9.82 -17.60 -18.80
CA ILE A 258 -8.82 -17.89 -19.83
C ILE A 258 -9.36 -18.98 -20.76
N ILE A 259 -9.29 -18.74 -22.08
CA ILE A 259 -9.68 -19.75 -23.07
C ILE A 259 -8.61 -20.84 -23.14
N THR A 260 -9.01 -22.08 -22.87
CA THR A 260 -8.11 -23.24 -22.75
C THR A 260 -8.16 -24.18 -23.95
N LYS A 261 -9.24 -24.14 -24.74
CA LYS A 261 -9.40 -24.91 -25.99
C LYS A 261 -10.62 -24.42 -26.78
N TYR A 262 -10.71 -24.83 -28.04
CA TYR A 262 -11.91 -24.75 -28.86
C TYR A 262 -12.45 -26.15 -29.16
N THR A 263 -13.73 -26.23 -29.53
CA THR A 263 -14.33 -27.42 -30.12
C THR A 263 -15.06 -27.04 -31.39
N ILE A 264 -14.70 -27.69 -32.49
CA ILE A 264 -15.38 -27.58 -33.77
C ILE A 264 -16.40 -28.69 -33.87
N LEU A 265 -17.64 -28.34 -34.21
CA LEU A 265 -18.73 -29.26 -34.51
C LEU A 265 -19.05 -29.11 -35.99
N TYR A 266 -18.85 -30.18 -36.79
CA TYR A 266 -19.19 -30.15 -38.21
C TYR A 266 -20.03 -31.37 -38.61
N ARG A 267 -20.86 -31.21 -39.63
CA ARG A 267 -21.72 -32.28 -40.18
C ARG A 267 -21.93 -32.12 -41.68
N ASP A 268 -22.08 -33.24 -42.38
CA ASP A 268 -22.60 -33.28 -43.74
C ASP A 268 -24.09 -32.93 -43.70
N ILE A 269 -24.52 -31.90 -44.44
CA ILE A 269 -25.91 -31.43 -44.37
C ILE A 269 -26.92 -32.45 -44.92
N ASN A 270 -26.45 -33.36 -45.77
CA ASN A 270 -27.27 -34.39 -46.39
C ASN A 270 -27.40 -35.63 -45.48
N VAL A 271 -26.60 -35.73 -44.42
CA VAL A 271 -26.61 -36.84 -43.47
C VAL A 271 -27.20 -36.37 -42.15
N ALA A 272 -28.39 -36.86 -41.83
CA ALA A 272 -29.02 -36.59 -40.55
C ALA A 272 -28.24 -37.26 -39.40
N TYR A 273 -28.03 -36.52 -38.31
CA TYR A 273 -27.57 -37.03 -37.00
C TYR A 273 -26.16 -37.66 -36.92
N GLN A 274 -25.18 -37.14 -37.66
CA GLN A 274 -23.76 -37.48 -37.44
C GLN A 274 -22.84 -36.25 -37.34
N PRO A 275 -23.03 -35.38 -36.34
CA PRO A 275 -22.07 -34.31 -36.10
C PRO A 275 -20.80 -34.86 -35.44
N VAL A 276 -19.64 -34.40 -35.90
CA VAL A 276 -18.33 -34.77 -35.37
C VAL A 276 -17.78 -33.60 -34.55
N GLU A 277 -17.37 -33.87 -33.30
CA GLU A 277 -16.68 -32.90 -32.45
C GLU A 277 -15.16 -33.10 -32.52
N LEU A 278 -14.44 -32.02 -32.83
CA LEU A 278 -12.97 -32.00 -32.85
C LEU A 278 -12.44 -30.94 -31.87
N PRO A 279 -11.64 -31.33 -30.86
CA PRO A 279 -10.99 -30.38 -29.98
C PRO A 279 -9.80 -29.70 -30.68
N VAL A 280 -9.61 -28.42 -30.39
CA VAL A 280 -8.49 -27.60 -30.89
C VAL A 280 -7.81 -26.90 -29.71
N VAL A 281 -6.48 -26.96 -29.65
CA VAL A 281 -5.67 -26.43 -28.54
C VAL A 281 -5.43 -24.91 -28.77
N PRO A 282 -5.44 -24.07 -27.71
CA PRO A 282 -5.93 -22.69 -27.77
C PRO A 282 -5.02 -21.68 -28.47
N ALA A 283 -3.84 -22.08 -28.98
CA ALA A 283 -2.96 -21.19 -29.74
C ALA A 283 -3.49 -20.94 -31.16
N ASP A 284 -4.29 -21.85 -31.70
CA ASP A 284 -4.72 -21.79 -33.09
C ASP A 284 -6.15 -21.26 -33.17
N THR A 285 -6.31 -20.10 -33.83
CA THR A 285 -7.60 -19.60 -34.31
C THR A 285 -7.87 -20.05 -35.75
N THR A 286 -7.17 -21.10 -36.18
CA THR A 286 -7.26 -21.71 -37.49
C THR A 286 -7.22 -23.23 -37.33
N MET A 287 -7.89 -23.97 -38.21
CA MET A 287 -7.85 -25.43 -38.23
C MET A 287 -8.13 -25.94 -39.64
N THR A 288 -7.37 -26.94 -40.07
CA THR A 288 -7.66 -27.69 -41.30
C THR A 288 -8.49 -28.92 -40.97
N LEU A 289 -9.76 -28.93 -41.38
CA LEU A 289 -10.58 -30.14 -41.37
C LEU A 289 -10.19 -31.00 -42.56
N SER A 290 -9.84 -32.27 -42.33
CA SER A 290 -9.45 -33.24 -43.34
C SER A 290 -10.35 -34.47 -43.34
N GLY A 291 -10.30 -35.28 -44.40
CA GLY A 291 -11.10 -36.50 -44.52
C GLY A 291 -12.56 -36.24 -44.87
N LEU A 292 -12.85 -35.11 -45.51
CA LEU A 292 -14.18 -34.75 -45.99
C LEU A 292 -14.50 -35.47 -47.31
N LYS A 293 -15.79 -35.64 -47.59
CA LYS A 293 -16.25 -36.20 -48.87
C LYS A 293 -16.16 -35.13 -49.96
N PRO A 294 -15.73 -35.48 -51.18
CA PRO A 294 -15.79 -34.59 -52.33
C PRO A 294 -17.20 -34.14 -52.67
N ASP A 295 -17.31 -32.95 -53.26
CA ASP A 295 -18.57 -32.33 -53.71
C ASP A 295 -19.71 -32.36 -52.67
N THR A 296 -19.38 -32.19 -51.39
CA THR A 296 -20.32 -32.33 -50.27
C THR A 296 -20.39 -31.04 -49.48
N THR A 297 -21.61 -30.61 -49.14
CA THR A 297 -21.85 -29.42 -48.32
C THR A 297 -21.83 -29.79 -46.84
N TYR A 298 -21.06 -29.05 -46.07
CA TYR A 298 -20.92 -29.21 -44.63
C TYR A 298 -21.42 -27.97 -43.89
N ASP A 299 -21.95 -28.19 -42.70
CA ASP A 299 -22.35 -27.17 -41.72
C ASP A 299 -21.38 -27.25 -40.54
N VAL A 300 -20.76 -26.12 -40.16
CA VAL A 300 -19.75 -26.06 -39.09
C VAL A 300 -20.03 -24.97 -38.08
N LYS A 301 -19.73 -25.26 -36.81
CA LYS A 301 -19.78 -24.35 -35.66
C LYS A 301 -18.53 -24.51 -34.81
N VAL A 302 -18.16 -23.46 -34.08
CA VAL A 302 -17.04 -23.49 -33.13
C VAL A 302 -17.49 -22.96 -31.77
N ARG A 303 -17.00 -23.54 -30.66
CA ARG A 303 -17.19 -23.02 -29.29
C ARG A 303 -15.86 -22.93 -28.55
N ALA A 304 -15.76 -22.01 -27.59
CA ALA A 304 -14.61 -21.87 -26.72
C ALA A 304 -14.84 -22.55 -25.35
N HIS A 305 -13.77 -22.89 -24.64
CA HIS A 305 -13.82 -23.46 -23.28
C HIS A 305 -12.92 -22.69 -22.32
N THR A 306 -13.35 -22.54 -21.07
CA THR A 306 -12.50 -22.14 -19.93
C THR A 306 -12.19 -23.36 -19.06
N SER A 307 -11.50 -23.16 -17.93
CA SER A 307 -11.31 -24.22 -16.93
C SER A 307 -12.63 -24.75 -16.36
N LYS A 308 -13.72 -23.98 -16.49
CA LYS A 308 -15.06 -24.35 -16.00
C LYS A 308 -15.91 -25.12 -17.01
N GLY A 309 -15.52 -25.13 -18.28
CA GLY A 309 -16.23 -25.89 -19.33
C GLY A 309 -16.53 -25.10 -20.60
N PRO A 310 -17.41 -25.64 -21.46
CA PRO A 310 -17.73 -25.07 -22.77
C PRO A 310 -18.68 -23.87 -22.67
N GLY A 311 -18.41 -22.87 -23.52
CA GLY A 311 -19.36 -21.81 -23.85
C GLY A 311 -20.32 -22.20 -24.99
N PRO A 312 -21.12 -21.24 -25.48
CA PRO A 312 -22.02 -21.46 -26.60
C PRO A 312 -21.27 -21.69 -27.92
N TYR A 313 -21.94 -22.39 -28.84
CA TYR A 313 -21.50 -22.51 -30.23
C TYR A 313 -21.74 -21.21 -30.99
N SER A 314 -20.84 -20.91 -31.93
CA SER A 314 -21.02 -19.86 -32.93
C SER A 314 -22.25 -20.13 -33.82
N PRO A 315 -22.73 -19.10 -34.54
CA PRO A 315 -23.57 -19.32 -35.71
C PRO A 315 -22.93 -20.34 -36.66
N SER A 316 -23.81 -21.11 -37.32
CA SER A 316 -23.44 -22.06 -38.36
C SER A 316 -22.85 -21.36 -39.58
N VAL A 317 -21.76 -21.90 -40.10
CA VAL A 317 -21.21 -21.54 -41.41
C VAL A 317 -21.25 -22.76 -42.30
N GLN A 318 -21.65 -22.59 -43.56
CA GLN A 318 -21.66 -23.66 -44.54
C GLN A 318 -20.52 -23.49 -45.54
N PHE A 319 -19.93 -24.61 -45.95
CA PHE A 319 -18.95 -24.66 -47.03
C PHE A 319 -19.17 -25.92 -47.86
N ARG A 320 -18.67 -25.94 -49.10
CA ARG A 320 -18.74 -27.11 -49.99
C ARG A 320 -17.34 -27.49 -50.43
N THR A 321 -17.01 -28.78 -50.33
CA THR A 321 -15.74 -29.32 -50.85
C THR A 321 -15.74 -29.33 -52.37
N LEU A 322 -14.56 -29.26 -52.98
CA LEU A 322 -14.44 -29.33 -54.43
C LEU A 322 -14.80 -30.74 -54.96
N PRO A 323 -15.24 -30.86 -56.21
CA PRO A 323 -15.32 -32.16 -56.88
C PRO A 323 -13.93 -32.82 -56.98
N VAL A 324 -13.90 -34.14 -57.18
CA VAL A 324 -12.65 -34.84 -57.51
C VAL A 324 -12.19 -34.34 -58.89
N ASP A 325 -10.94 -33.90 -58.99
CA ASP A 325 -10.36 -33.43 -60.23
C ASP A 325 -10.32 -34.60 -61.24
N GLN A 326 -11.23 -34.59 -62.20
CA GLN A 326 -11.27 -35.58 -63.28
C GLN A 326 -10.29 -35.10 -64.35
N GLY A 327 -9.01 -35.43 -64.17
CA GLY A 327 -7.95 -35.12 -65.12
C GLY A 327 -8.37 -35.48 -66.55
N ARG A 328 -8.23 -34.50 -67.45
CA ARG A 328 -8.52 -34.61 -68.88
C ARG A 328 -7.29 -35.12 -69.63
#